data_AF-A0A9W8EC64-F1
#
_entry.id   AF-A0A9W8EC64-F1
#
_cell.length_a   1.000
_cell.length_b   1.000
_cell.length_c   1.000
_cell.angle_alpha   90.00
_cell.angle_beta   90.00
_cell.angle_gamma   90.00
#
_symmetry.space_group_name_H-M   'P 1'
#
loop_
_entity.id
_entity.type
_entity.pdbx_description
1 polymer ?
#
loop_
_entity_poly.entity_id
_entity_poly.type
_entity_poly.pdbx_seq_one_letter_code
_entity_poly.pdbx_strand_id
1 'polypeptide(L)'
;MAQPSTWDKFKLGALMGGTVGLGIGAVFGTFAILRYGPGSKGYLNTMGQYMLSSGATFGFFMSIGSVIRSQGTLEATEPLATRVPVRTRS
;
A
#
# COMPACT_ATOMS: atom_id res chain seq x y z
N MET A 1 22.83 -1.74 10.40
CA MET A 1 21.54 -1.69 9.66
C MET A 1 20.93 -0.33 9.94
N ALA A 2 20.72 0.49 8.92
CA ALA A 2 20.12 1.81 9.10
C ALA A 2 18.64 1.62 9.47
N GLN A 3 18.24 2.08 10.66
CA GLN A 3 16.82 2.16 11.02
C GLN A 3 16.07 2.99 9.95
N PRO A 4 14.96 2.48 9.37
CA PRO A 4 14.18 3.22 8.40
C PRO A 4 13.71 4.53 9.03
N SER A 5 13.98 5.65 8.37
CA SER A 5 13.55 6.95 8.88
C SER A 5 12.03 7.05 8.88
N THR A 6 11.47 7.97 9.67
CA THR A 6 10.04 8.27 9.66
C THR A 6 9.52 8.58 8.25
N TRP A 7 10.36 9.18 7.43
CA TRP A 7 10.05 9.48 6.03
C TRP A 7 10.05 8.24 5.13
N ASP A 8 10.95 7.28 5.36
CA ASP A 8 10.97 6.01 4.64
C ASP A 8 9.72 5.19 4.95
N LYS A 9 9.27 5.22 6.21
CA LYS A 9 8.03 4.56 6.65
C LYS A 9 6.79 5.23 6.06
N PHE A 10 6.77 6.56 6.00
CA PHE A 10 5.73 7.31 5.30
C PHE A 10 5.63 6.85 3.84
N LYS A 11 6.75 6.89 3.10
CA LYS A 11 6.79 6.44 1.70
C LYS A 11 6.35 4.99 1.52
N LEU A 12 6.74 4.10 2.44
CA LEU A 12 6.35 2.70 2.37
C LEU A 12 4.83 2.53 2.58
N GLY A 13 4.25 3.29 3.51
CA GLY A 13 2.79 3.33 3.75
C GLY A 13 2.03 3.92 2.56
N ALA A 14 2.53 5.01 1.98
CA ALA A 14 1.96 5.59 0.76
C ALA A 14 2.03 4.63 -0.44
N LEU A 15 3.14 3.91 -0.64
CA LEU A 15 3.29 2.96 -1.73
C LEU A 15 2.37 1.74 -1.57
N MET A 16 2.33 1.15 -0.38
CA MET A 16 1.47 -0.01 -0.11
C MET A 16 -0.01 0.38 -0.15
N GLY A 17 -0.39 1.51 0.47
CA GLY A 17 -1.76 2.02 0.44
C GLY A 17 -2.19 2.48 -0.95
N GLY A 18 -1.30 3.12 -1.70
CA GLY A 18 -1.55 3.58 -3.06
C GLY A 18 -1.72 2.43 -4.05
N THR A 19 -0.89 1.39 -3.99
CA THR A 19 -1.01 0.22 -4.87
C THR A 19 -2.31 -0.55 -4.62
N VAL A 20 -2.66 -0.80 -3.35
CA VAL A 20 -3.94 -1.44 -2.97
C VAL A 20 -5.13 -0.55 -3.35
N GLY A 21 -5.05 0.76 -3.10
CA GLY A 21 -6.10 1.71 -3.47
C GLY A 21 -6.33 1.77 -4.97
N LEU A 22 -5.27 1.76 -5.78
CA LEU A 22 -5.39 1.67 -7.24
C LEU A 22 -6.00 0.33 -7.68
N GLY A 23 -5.63 -0.79 -7.06
CA GLY A 23 -6.21 -2.10 -7.36
C GLY A 23 -7.70 -2.17 -7.07
N ILE A 24 -8.13 -1.76 -5.87
CA ILE A 24 -9.55 -1.72 -5.49
C ILE A 24 -10.31 -0.72 -6.36
N GLY A 25 -9.72 0.45 -6.63
CA GLY A 25 -10.31 1.45 -7.51
C GLY A 25 -10.44 0.99 -8.96
N ALA A 26 -9.52 0.14 -9.44
CA ALA A 26 -9.65 -0.49 -10.75
C ALA A 26 -10.79 -1.51 -10.76
N VAL A 27 -10.88 -2.39 -9.75
CA VAL A 27 -11.97 -3.39 -9.68
C VAL A 27 -13.33 -2.71 -9.55
N PHE A 28 -13.50 -1.80 -8.60
CA PHE A 28 -14.76 -1.07 -8.43
C PHE A 28 -15.04 -0.09 -9.57
N GLY A 29 -14.01 0.56 -10.11
CA GLY A 29 -14.15 1.46 -11.26
C GLY A 29 -14.58 0.72 -12.52
N THR A 30 -13.93 -0.42 -12.84
CA THR A 30 -14.34 -1.28 -13.96
C THR A 30 -15.73 -1.86 -13.73
N PHE A 31 -16.05 -2.34 -12.52
CA PHE A 31 -17.39 -2.84 -12.21
C PHE A 31 -18.47 -1.75 -12.32
N ALA A 32 -18.19 -0.54 -11.84
CA ALA A 32 -19.08 0.61 -11.95
C ALA A 32 -19.32 1.01 -13.41
N ILE A 33 -18.29 1.00 -14.25
CA ILE A 33 -18.42 1.31 -15.67
C ILE A 33 -19.18 0.22 -16.43
N LEU A 34 -18.96 -1.05 -16.12
CA LEU A 34 -19.72 -2.16 -16.72
C LEU A 34 -21.20 -2.13 -16.30
N ARG A 35 -21.49 -1.74 -15.05
CA ARG A 35 -22.86 -1.74 -14.51
C ARG A 35 -23.68 -0.50 -14.86
N TYR A 36 -23.06 0.68 -14.81
CA TYR A 36 -23.71 1.99 -14.99
C TYR A 36 -23.38 2.65 -16.33
N GLY A 37 -22.50 2.04 -17.13
CA GLY A 37 -21.97 2.60 -18.35
C GLY A 37 -20.87 3.64 -18.09
N PRO A 38 -19.99 3.88 -19.07
CA PRO A 38 -19.14 5.06 -19.06
C PRO A 38 -20.07 6.28 -19.14
N GLY A 39 -20.16 7.07 -18.08
CA GLY A 39 -20.87 8.35 -18.19
C GLY A 39 -20.29 9.23 -19.32
N SER A 40 -20.82 10.43 -19.49
CA SER A 40 -20.37 11.41 -20.49
C SER A 40 -18.86 11.75 -20.48
N LYS A 41 -18.14 11.35 -19.43
CA LYS A 41 -16.68 11.54 -19.25
C LYS A 41 -15.84 10.41 -19.86
N GLY A 42 -16.45 9.34 -20.37
CA GLY A 42 -15.74 8.19 -20.96
C GLY A 42 -15.16 7.19 -19.95
N TYR A 43 -14.78 6.01 -20.45
CA TYR A 43 -14.30 4.87 -19.66
C TYR A 43 -13.08 5.21 -18.80
N LEU A 44 -12.02 5.75 -19.41
CA LEU A 44 -10.74 6.02 -18.74
C LEU A 44 -10.83 7.14 -17.71
N ASN A 45 -11.66 8.17 -17.94
CA ASN A 45 -11.78 9.30 -17.02
C ASN A 45 -12.57 8.89 -15.77
N THR A 46 -13.66 8.14 -15.95
CA THR A 46 -14.45 7.60 -14.83
C THR A 46 -13.62 6.60 -14.02
N MET A 47 -12.95 5.65 -14.68
CA MET A 47 -12.09 4.67 -14.04
C MET A 47 -10.92 5.34 -13.31
N GLY A 48 -10.27 6.29 -13.99
CA GLY A 48 -9.15 7.06 -13.44
C GLY A 48 -9.56 7.86 -12.20
N GLN A 49 -10.76 8.45 -12.19
CA GLN A 49 -11.29 9.14 -11.00
C GLN A 49 -11.50 8.16 -9.83
N TYR A 50 -12.07 6.98 -10.07
CA TYR A 50 -12.20 5.95 -9.02
C TYR A 50 -10.84 5.51 -8.49
N MET A 51 -9.91 5.15 -9.38
CA MET A 51 -8.55 4.73 -9.05
C MET A 51 -7.76 5.80 -8.30
N LEU A 52 -7.84 7.05 -8.73
CA LEU A 52 -7.10 8.16 -8.14
C LEU A 52 -7.70 8.57 -6.80
N SER A 53 -9.04 8.57 -6.66
CA SER A 53 -9.72 8.84 -5.39
C SER A 53 -9.44 7.74 -4.35
N SER A 54 -9.54 6.47 -4.73
CA SER A 54 -9.22 5.34 -3.83
C SER A 54 -7.73 5.26 -3.51
N GLY A 55 -6.86 5.44 -4.51
CA GLY A 55 -5.41 5.49 -4.33
C GLY A 55 -4.99 6.64 -3.40
N ALA A 56 -5.59 7.81 -3.54
CA ALA A 56 -5.32 8.96 -2.68
C ALA A 56 -5.77 8.72 -1.24
N THR A 57 -6.97 8.18 -1.02
CA THR A 57 -7.50 7.95 0.34
C THR A 57 -6.76 6.82 1.06
N PHE A 58 -6.62 5.65 0.43
CA PHE A 58 -5.88 4.53 1.02
C PHE A 58 -4.40 4.85 1.21
N GLY A 59 -3.78 5.54 0.24
CA GLY A 59 -2.42 6.06 0.36
C GLY A 59 -2.27 7.03 1.53
N PHE A 60 -3.16 8.02 1.66
CA PHE A 60 -3.12 9.01 2.74
C PHE A 60 -3.26 8.38 4.13
N PHE A 61 -4.28 7.53 4.32
CA PHE A 61 -4.51 6.87 5.61
C PHE A 61 -3.38 5.90 5.98
N MET A 62 -2.88 5.09 5.04
CA MET A 62 -1.79 4.16 5.31
C MET A 62 -0.44 4.86 5.49
N SER A 63 -0.21 5.99 4.82
CA SER A 63 1.01 6.79 4.97
C SER A 63 1.09 7.48 6.32
N ILE A 64 -0.03 7.96 6.87
CA ILE A 64 -0.11 8.48 8.25
C ILE A 64 -0.05 7.32 9.26
N GLY A 65 -0.80 6.25 8.99
CA GLY A 65 -0.83 5.05 9.83
C GLY A 65 0.55 4.40 9.96
N SER A 66 1.37 4.38 8.91
CA SER A 66 2.72 3.83 8.95
C SER A 66 3.68 4.68 9.80
N VAL A 67 3.53 6.01 9.78
CA VAL A 67 4.30 6.93 10.63
C VAL A 67 3.93 6.76 12.09
N ILE A 68 2.65 6.67 12.43
CA ILE A 68 2.19 6.54 13.82
C ILE A 68 2.46 5.13 14.37
N ARG A 69 2.18 4.07 13.60
CA ARG A 69 2.46 2.67 13.98
C ARG A 69 3.94 2.39 14.18
N SER A 70 4.81 3.23 13.60
CA SER A 70 6.26 3.04 13.68
C SER A 70 6.85 3.11 15.10
N GLN A 71 6.07 3.55 16.09
CA GLN A 71 6.42 3.50 17.50
C GLN A 71 6.23 2.09 18.13
N GLY A 72 5.48 1.19 17.49
CA GLY A 72 5.03 -0.08 18.10
C GLY A 72 5.64 -1.38 17.58
N THR A 73 5.93 -1.53 16.28
CA THR A 73 6.35 -2.84 15.74
C THR A 73 7.05 -2.69 14.39
N LEU A 74 8.39 -2.74 14.38
CA LEU A 74 9.17 -2.99 13.16
C LEU A 74 9.42 -4.50 13.05
N GLU A 75 8.35 -5.27 12.91
CA GLU A 75 8.44 -6.67 12.48
C GLU A 75 8.07 -6.74 10.99
N ALA A 76 8.67 -7.69 10.27
CA ALA A 76 8.45 -8.05 8.87
C ALA A 76 9.32 -7.39 7.78
N THR A 77 10.59 -7.09 8.08
CA THR A 77 11.67 -7.32 7.09
C THR A 77 12.95 -7.78 7.78
N GLU A 78 12.82 -8.73 8.70
CA GLU A 78 13.92 -9.69 8.88
C GLU A 78 13.68 -10.82 7.87
N PRO A 79 14.50 -10.99 6.82
CA PRO A 79 14.63 -12.31 6.25
C PRO A 79 15.15 -13.21 7.37
N LEU A 80 14.26 -14.07 7.85
CA LEU A 80 14.49 -15.19 8.75
C LEU A 80 15.47 -16.19 8.09
N ALA A 81 16.72 -15.79 7.83
CA ALA A 81 17.68 -16.55 7.03
C ALA A 81 19.13 -16.49 7.56
N THR A 82 19.42 -15.90 8.73
CA THR A 82 20.83 -15.84 9.22
C THR A 82 21.02 -16.09 10.72
N ARG A 83 20.00 -16.49 11.50
CA ARG A 83 20.15 -16.76 12.94
C ARG A 83 19.85 -18.19 13.39
N VAL A 84 20.32 -19.19 12.63
CA VAL A 84 20.60 -20.51 13.22
C VAL A 84 22.12 -20.69 13.28
N PRO A 85 22.78 -20.39 14.41
CA PRO A 85 24.07 -20.99 14.69
C PRO A 85 23.81 -22.48 15.00
N VAL A 86 24.14 -23.36 14.05
CA VAL A 86 24.24 -24.80 14.33
C VAL A 86 25.34 -24.96 15.37
N ARG A 87 24.89 -25.21 16.60
CA ARG A 87 25.68 -25.56 17.76
C ARG A 87 26.40 -26.90 17.48
N THR A 88 27.59 -26.84 16.91
CA THR A 88 28.51 -27.98 16.88
C THR A 88 29.02 -28.18 18.30
N ARG A 89 28.39 -29.11 19.02
CA ARG A 89 28.96 -29.72 20.22
C ARG A 89 30.00 -30.75 19.77
N SER A 90 31.22 -30.62 20.26
CA SER A 90 32.18 -31.72 20.43
C SER A 90 33.12 -31.35 21.55
#